data_AF-A0A089LP34-F1
#
_entry.id   AF-A0A089LP34-F1
#
_cell.length_a   1.000
_cell.length_b   1.000
_cell.length_c   1.000
_cell.angle_alpha   90.00
_cell.angle_beta   90.00
_cell.angle_gamma   90.00
#
_symmetry.space_group_name_H-M   'P 1'
#
loop_
_entity.id
_entity.type
_entity.pdbx_description
1 polymer ?
#
loop_
_entity_poly.entity_id
_entity_poly.type
_entity_poly.pdbx_seq_one_letter_code
_entity_poly.pdbx_strand_id
1 'polypeptide(L)'
;MAEIKGIFASHFAHSPTLAEIKGIFALHFAHLPTFAGIKGTFASHFAHSSTFAEIKGTFTLHFTHLPTFAEIKGIFALHFGHLPTFAGIKGIFALHFAHPPTFAGIKGIFASQFAHLPVSVGIKGTFAS
;
A
#
# COMPACT_ATOMS: atom_id res chain seq x y z
N MET A 1 -8.02 18.88 4.27
CA MET A 1 -6.68 18.27 4.10
C MET A 1 -6.08 18.12 5.49
N ALA A 2 -5.74 16.89 5.88
CA ALA A 2 -5.00 16.63 7.12
C ALA A 2 -3.54 16.36 6.77
N GLU A 3 -2.61 17.13 7.36
CA GLU A 3 -1.17 16.82 7.32
C GLU A 3 -0.68 16.58 8.74
N ILE A 4 -0.08 15.41 8.99
CA ILE A 4 0.49 15.06 10.30
C ILE A 4 1.98 14.78 10.14
N LYS A 5 2.79 15.42 11.00
CA LYS A 5 4.25 15.26 11.05
C LYS A 5 4.70 14.94 12.46
N GLY A 6 5.64 14.01 12.61
CA GLY A 6 6.24 13.71 13.91
C GLY A 6 7.14 12.47 13.88
N ILE A 7 7.82 12.18 14.98
CA ILE A 7 8.53 10.90 15.14
C ILE A 7 7.51 9.75 15.10
N PHE A 8 6.42 9.92 15.86
CA PHE A 8 5.22 9.10 15.81
C PHE A 8 4.08 9.95 15.26
N ALA A 9 3.57 9.58 14.09
CA ALA A 9 2.50 10.29 13.41
C ALA A 9 1.34 9.34 13.18
N SER A 10 0.19 9.61 13.82
CA SER A 10 -1.01 8.78 13.71
C SER A 10 -2.23 9.62 13.34
N HIS A 11 -3.03 9.13 12.40
CA HIS A 11 -4.30 9.75 12.03
C HIS A 11 -5.42 8.72 12.00
N PHE A 12 -6.55 9.07 12.61
CA PHE A 12 -7.78 8.31 12.59
C PHE A 12 -8.87 9.20 12.02
N ALA A 13 -9.45 8.82 10.89
CA ALA A 13 -10.47 9.65 10.24
C ALA A 13 -11.55 8.85 9.54
N HIS A 14 -12.75 9.44 9.52
CA HIS A 14 -13.85 8.98 8.72
C HIS A 14 -14.00 9.91 7.51
N SER A 15 -13.81 9.36 6.31
CA SER A 15 -13.95 10.00 5.01
C SER A 15 -13.09 11.27 4.78
N PRO A 16 -11.78 11.27 5.07
CA PRO A 16 -10.95 12.42 4.73
C PRO A 16 -10.75 12.50 3.21
N THR A 17 -11.00 13.66 2.61
CA THR A 17 -10.73 13.85 1.17
C THR A 17 -9.24 13.69 0.85
N LEU A 18 -8.36 14.23 1.71
CA LEU A 18 -6.91 14.13 1.57
C LEU A 18 -6.25 14.03 2.94
N ALA A 19 -5.46 12.97 3.13
CA ALA A 19 -4.64 12.76 4.32
C ALA A 19 -3.18 12.48 3.92
N GLU A 20 -2.25 13.25 4.50
CA GLU A 20 -0.81 13.03 4.37
C GLU A 20 -0.17 12.85 5.75
N ILE A 21 0.56 11.75 5.95
CA ILE A 21 1.24 11.44 7.20
C ILE A 21 2.72 11.23 6.95
N LYS A 22 3.56 11.95 7.69
CA LYS A 22 5.02 11.86 7.62
C LYS A 22 5.61 11.60 9.00
N GLY A 23 6.39 10.54 9.16
CA GLY A 23 7.11 10.30 10.40
C GLY A 23 8.12 9.17 10.34
N ILE A 24 8.79 8.86 11.45
CA ILE A 24 9.61 7.64 11.52
C ILE A 24 8.65 6.43 11.59
N PHE A 25 7.65 6.55 12.46
CA PHE A 25 6.50 5.66 12.56
C PHE A 25 5.26 6.42 12.09
N ALA A 26 4.72 6.03 10.94
CA ALA A 26 3.57 6.68 10.33
C ALA A 26 2.42 5.67 10.21
N LEU A 27 1.29 5.97 10.86
CA LEU A 27 0.13 5.10 10.94
C LEU A 27 -1.13 5.85 10.51
N HIS A 28 -1.86 5.30 9.56
CA HIS A 28 -3.14 5.84 9.14
C HIS A 28 -4.24 4.78 9.23
N PHE A 29 -5.30 5.11 9.95
CA PHE A 29 -6.56 4.39 9.93
C PHE A 29 -7.62 5.29 9.34
N ALA A 30 -8.17 4.91 8.19
CA ALA A 30 -9.22 5.72 7.57
C ALA A 30 -10.32 4.88 6.92
N HIS A 31 -11.55 5.34 7.12
CA HIS A 31 -12.69 4.81 6.39
C HIS A 31 -12.93 5.71 5.17
N LEU A 32 -12.86 5.20 3.94
CA LEU A 32 -13.14 5.96 2.71
C LEU A 32 -12.26 7.22 2.44
N PRO A 33 -10.93 7.22 2.63
CA PRO A 33 -10.12 8.34 2.13
C PRO A 33 -10.16 8.44 0.60
N THR A 34 -10.36 9.62 0.01
CA THR A 34 -10.20 9.76 -1.46
C THR A 34 -8.72 9.61 -1.84
N PHE A 35 -7.84 10.35 -1.14
CA PHE A 35 -6.39 10.31 -1.32
C PHE A 35 -5.69 10.12 0.02
N ALA A 36 -4.83 9.10 0.12
CA ALA A 36 -4.01 8.85 1.30
C ALA A 36 -2.52 8.69 0.92
N GLY A 37 -1.67 9.51 1.53
CA GLY A 37 -0.22 9.44 1.39
C GLY A 37 0.46 9.20 2.73
N ILE A 38 1.26 8.15 2.85
CA ILE A 38 2.01 7.85 4.07
C ILE A 38 3.49 7.71 3.75
N LYS A 39 4.33 8.43 4.49
CA LYS A 39 5.78 8.35 4.38
C LYS A 39 6.42 8.13 5.75
N GLY A 40 7.22 7.08 5.86
CA GLY A 40 8.04 6.89 7.05
C GLY A 40 8.98 5.70 7.00
N THR A 41 9.84 5.52 7.99
CA THR A 41 10.68 4.31 8.06
C THR A 41 9.81 3.08 8.23
N PHE A 42 8.82 3.16 9.13
CA PHE A 42 7.74 2.22 9.29
C PHE A 42 6.43 2.92 8.91
N ALA A 43 5.84 2.53 7.80
CA ALA A 43 4.62 3.14 7.28
C ALA A 43 3.51 2.09 7.16
N SER A 44 2.41 2.31 7.87
CA SER A 44 1.27 1.40 7.92
C SER A 44 -0.02 2.13 7.56
N HIS A 45 -0.76 1.60 6.60
CA HIS A 45 -2.05 2.11 6.19
C HIS A 45 -3.12 1.03 6.34
N PHE A 46 -4.21 1.38 6.99
CA PHE A 46 -5.40 0.57 7.13
C PHE A 46 -6.58 1.37 6.62
N ALA A 47 -7.14 0.95 5.48
CA ALA A 47 -8.30 1.62 4.91
C ALA A 47 -9.38 0.68 4.39
N HIS A 48 -10.64 1.02 4.62
CA HIS A 48 -11.74 0.26 4.04
C HIS A 48 -11.86 0.50 2.53
N SER A 49 -11.61 1.70 2.03
CA SER A 49 -11.61 1.94 0.59
C SER A 49 -10.90 3.26 0.31
N SER A 50 -10.18 3.33 -0.79
CA SER A 50 -9.53 4.56 -1.21
C SER A 50 -9.47 4.67 -2.72
N THR A 51 -9.66 5.86 -3.27
CA THR A 51 -9.42 6.04 -4.71
C THR A 51 -7.93 5.89 -4.99
N PHE A 52 -7.08 6.56 -4.20
CA PHE A 52 -5.63 6.48 -4.31
C PHE A 52 -4.95 6.32 -2.94
N ALA A 53 -4.06 5.34 -2.83
CA ALA A 53 -3.19 5.14 -1.68
C ALA A 53 -1.72 5.03 -2.13
N GLU A 54 -0.86 5.90 -1.60
CA GLU A 54 0.60 5.77 -1.74
C GLU A 54 1.25 5.59 -0.36
N ILE A 55 2.06 4.55 -0.23
CA ILE A 55 2.80 4.26 1.01
C ILE A 55 4.27 4.08 0.67
N LYS A 56 5.12 4.87 1.33
CA LYS A 56 6.56 4.88 1.10
C LYS A 56 7.33 4.75 2.40
N GLY A 57 8.30 3.83 2.42
CA GLY A 57 9.12 3.62 3.60
C GLY A 57 10.20 2.57 3.49
N THR A 58 10.81 2.21 4.61
CA THR A 58 11.71 1.05 4.67
C THR A 58 10.90 -0.21 4.84
N PHE A 59 9.98 -0.19 5.82
CA PHE A 59 8.98 -1.21 6.06
C PHE A 59 7.61 -0.60 5.78
N THR A 60 6.94 -1.10 4.76
CA THR A 60 5.63 -0.61 4.35
C THR A 60 4.62 -1.73 4.40
N LEU A 61 3.50 -1.46 5.07
CA LEU A 61 2.42 -2.41 5.28
C LEU A 61 1.10 -1.74 4.91
N HIS A 62 0.38 -2.36 4.00
CA HIS A 62 -0.89 -1.84 3.52
C HIS A 62 -1.97 -2.89 3.67
N PHE A 63 -3.00 -2.53 4.43
CA PHE A 63 -4.26 -3.27 4.54
C PHE A 63 -5.36 -2.43 3.91
N THR A 64 -5.96 -2.95 2.85
CA THR A 64 -6.98 -2.22 2.11
C THR A 64 -8.05 -3.13 1.54
N HIS A 65 -9.29 -2.69 1.64
CA HIS A 65 -10.39 -3.29 0.91
C HIS A 65 -10.72 -2.35 -0.27
N LEU A 66 -10.89 -2.84 -1.50
CA LEU A 66 -11.35 -2.06 -2.65
C LEU A 66 -10.65 -0.69 -2.89
N PRO A 67 -9.32 -0.61 -3.04
CA PRO A 67 -8.70 0.59 -3.56
C PRO A 67 -8.84 0.66 -5.09
N THR A 68 -9.04 1.83 -5.69
CA THR A 68 -8.91 1.92 -7.17
C THR A 68 -7.44 1.78 -7.56
N PHE A 69 -6.56 2.53 -6.91
CA PHE A 69 -5.12 2.53 -7.12
C PHE A 69 -4.37 2.41 -5.79
N ALA A 70 -3.43 1.46 -5.72
CA ALA A 70 -2.53 1.31 -4.58
C ALA A 70 -1.07 1.22 -5.05
N GLU A 71 -0.20 2.08 -4.52
CA GLU A 71 1.24 2.01 -4.73
C GLU A 71 1.99 1.90 -3.40
N ILE A 72 2.84 0.86 -3.30
CA ILE A 72 3.60 0.57 -2.09
C ILE A 72 5.07 0.47 -2.46
N LYS A 73 5.91 1.28 -1.81
CA LYS A 73 7.34 1.37 -2.07
C LYS A 73 8.11 1.22 -0.76
N GLY A 74 8.91 0.17 -0.64
CA GLY A 74 9.87 0.07 0.46
C GLY A 74 10.88 -1.05 0.33
N ILE A 75 11.80 -1.19 1.30
CA ILE A 75 12.72 -2.34 1.29
C ILE A 75 11.91 -3.63 1.50
N PHE A 76 11.03 -3.60 2.50
CA PHE A 76 10.02 -4.60 2.75
C PHE A 76 8.65 -4.00 2.45
N ALA A 77 8.05 -4.43 1.34
CA ALA A 77 6.78 -3.95 0.85
C ALA A 77 5.74 -5.07 0.90
N LEU A 78 4.78 -4.92 1.80
CA LEU A 78 3.75 -5.92 2.08
C LEU A 78 2.37 -5.32 1.83
N HIS A 79 1.61 -6.00 0.98
CA HIS A 79 0.24 -5.63 0.67
C HIS A 79 -0.71 -6.78 1.00
N PHE A 80 -1.71 -6.46 1.81
CA PHE A 80 -2.88 -7.28 2.03
C PHE A 80 -4.09 -6.51 1.52
N GLY A 81 -4.78 -7.05 0.54
CA GLY A 81 -5.98 -6.37 0.08
C GLY A 81 -6.95 -7.20 -0.73
N HIS A 82 -8.07 -6.58 -1.04
CA HIS A 82 -9.14 -7.21 -1.78
C HIS A 82 -9.57 -6.32 -2.94
N LEU A 83 -9.54 -6.86 -4.17
CA LEU A 83 -10.02 -6.18 -5.39
C LEU A 83 -9.45 -4.76 -5.62
N PRO A 84 -8.11 -4.55 -5.66
CA PRO A 84 -7.61 -3.34 -6.32
C PRO A 84 -7.97 -3.34 -7.81
N THR A 85 -8.24 -2.19 -8.42
CA THR A 85 -8.22 -2.16 -9.90
C THR A 85 -6.78 -2.23 -10.40
N PHE A 86 -5.91 -1.42 -9.78
CA PHE A 86 -4.48 -1.36 -10.07
C PHE A 86 -3.66 -1.44 -8.77
N ALA A 87 -2.70 -2.37 -8.72
CA ALA A 87 -1.78 -2.50 -7.60
C ALA A 87 -0.32 -2.53 -8.07
N GLY A 88 0.51 -1.67 -7.47
CA GLY A 88 1.95 -1.61 -7.69
C GLY A 88 2.71 -1.81 -6.39
N ILE A 89 3.59 -2.81 -6.34
CA ILE A 89 4.47 -3.06 -5.18
C ILE A 89 5.91 -3.07 -5.65
N LYS A 90 6.74 -2.25 -5.00
CA LYS A 90 8.17 -2.16 -5.30
C LYS A 90 9.00 -2.28 -4.02
N GLY A 91 9.93 -3.22 -4.01
CA GLY A 91 10.87 -3.36 -2.90
C GLY A 91 12.00 -4.34 -3.10
N ILE A 92 12.83 -4.56 -2.09
CA ILE A 92 13.77 -5.70 -2.11
C ILE A 92 12.97 -6.99 -1.90
N PHE A 93 12.10 -6.97 -0.88
CA PHE A 93 11.09 -7.97 -0.61
C PHE A 93 9.72 -7.34 -0.92
N ALA A 94 9.08 -7.79 -1.99
CA ALA A 94 7.79 -7.31 -2.45
C ALA A 94 6.78 -8.45 -2.42
N LEU A 95 5.80 -8.37 -1.53
CA LEU A 95 4.89 -9.46 -1.23
C LEU A 95 3.44 -8.99 -1.29
N HIS A 96 2.65 -9.73 -2.07
CA HIS A 96 1.25 -9.44 -2.32
C HIS A 96 0.37 -10.61 -1.89
N PHE A 97 -0.51 -10.38 -0.93
CA PHE A 97 -1.55 -11.31 -0.51
C PHE A 97 -2.92 -10.68 -0.79
N ALA A 98 -3.57 -11.10 -1.87
CA ALA A 98 -4.83 -10.47 -2.24
C ALA A 98 -5.73 -11.36 -3.08
N HIS A 99 -7.03 -11.04 -3.07
CA HIS A 99 -7.87 -11.42 -4.21
C HIS A 99 -7.38 -10.63 -5.43
N PRO A 100 -7.23 -11.26 -6.62
CA PRO A 100 -6.59 -10.64 -7.77
C PRO A 100 -7.12 -9.24 -8.06
N PRO A 101 -6.22 -8.25 -8.21
CA PRO A 101 -6.59 -7.03 -8.90
C PRO A 101 -6.82 -7.30 -10.39
N THR A 102 -7.41 -6.33 -11.09
CA THR A 102 -7.45 -6.38 -12.56
C THR A 102 -6.02 -6.32 -13.13
N PHE A 103 -5.20 -5.42 -12.60
CA PHE A 103 -3.81 -5.25 -13.01
C PHE A 103 -2.87 -5.21 -11.79
N ALA A 104 -1.83 -6.05 -11.81
CA ALA A 104 -0.80 -6.10 -10.78
C ALA A 104 0.61 -5.93 -11.36
N GLY A 105 1.43 -5.12 -10.69
CA GLY A 105 2.87 -5.03 -10.93
C GLY A 105 3.64 -5.23 -9.62
N ILE A 106 4.49 -6.26 -9.56
CA ILE A 106 5.36 -6.51 -8.42
C ILE A 106 6.81 -6.48 -8.89
N LYS A 107 7.63 -5.63 -8.28
CA LYS A 107 9.05 -5.50 -8.62
C LYS A 107 9.91 -5.61 -7.38
N GLY A 108 10.83 -6.58 -7.36
CA GLY A 108 11.83 -6.67 -6.31
C GLY A 108 12.94 -7.68 -6.55
N ILE A 109 13.81 -7.90 -5.56
CA ILE A 109 14.77 -9.01 -5.63
C ILE A 109 14.02 -10.30 -5.34
N PHE A 110 13.20 -10.29 -4.29
CA PHE A 110 12.23 -11.30 -3.93
C PHE A 110 10.84 -10.73 -4.15
N ALA A 111 10.15 -11.21 -5.17
CA ALA A 111 8.83 -10.74 -5.57
C ALA A 111 7.86 -11.93 -5.57
N SER A 112 6.78 -11.86 -4.80
CA SER A 112 5.85 -12.98 -4.69
C SER A 112 4.40 -12.51 -4.63
N GLN A 113 3.54 -13.24 -5.34
CA GLN A 113 2.10 -13.06 -5.32
C GLN A 113 1.37 -14.33 -4.86
N PHE A 114 0.57 -14.17 -3.83
CA PHE A 114 -0.35 -15.19 -3.33
C PHE A 114 -1.79 -14.71 -3.60
N ALA A 115 -2.30 -15.08 -4.79
CA ALA A 115 -3.63 -14.68 -5.26
C ALA A 115 -4.19 -15.67 -6.27
N HIS A 116 -5.52 -15.68 -6.44
CA HIS A 116 -6.14 -16.24 -7.64
C HIS A 116 -5.72 -15.41 -8.87
N LEU A 117 -5.77 -15.96 -10.09
CA LEU A 117 -5.14 -15.33 -11.26
C LEU A 117 -5.77 -13.96 -11.58
N PRO A 118 -4.99 -12.85 -11.59
CA PRO A 118 -5.47 -11.56 -12.08
C PRO A 118 -5.62 -11.55 -13.60
N VAL A 119 -6.34 -10.57 -14.15
CA VAL A 119 -6.49 -10.41 -15.60
C VAL A 119 -5.11 -10.18 -16.24
N SER A 120 -4.24 -9.41 -15.59
CA SER A 120 -2.85 -9.26 -16.00
C SER A 120 -1.93 -9.02 -14.80
N VAL A 121 -0.81 -9.73 -14.78
CA VAL A 121 0.24 -9.60 -13.76
C VAL A 121 1.62 -9.54 -14.39
N GLY A 122 2.43 -8.59 -13.93
CA GLY A 122 3.86 -8.57 -14.16
C GLY A 122 4.61 -8.70 -12.83
N ILE A 123 5.32 -9.82 -12.63
CA ILE A 123 6.26 -10.01 -11.53
C ILE A 123 7.67 -9.95 -12.09
N LYS A 124 8.49 -9.01 -11.58
CA LYS A 124 9.89 -8.84 -11.99
C LYS A 124 10.80 -8.92 -10.79
N GLY A 125 11.67 -9.93 -10.76
CA GLY A 125 12.71 -10.05 -9.75
C GLY A 125 13.71 -11.17 -10.01
N THR A 126 14.75 -11.22 -9.18
CA THR A 126 15.73 -12.32 -9.20
C THR A 126 15.07 -13.62 -8.77
N PHE A 127 14.18 -13.53 -7.77
CA PHE A 127 13.34 -14.60 -7.28
C PHE A 127 11.89 -14.13 -7.39
N ALA A 128 11.16 -14.64 -8.38
CA ALA A 128 9.80 -14.25 -8.70
C ALA A 128 8.87 -15.49 -8.68
N SER A 129 7.75 -15.42 -7.95
CA SER A 129 6.76 -16.50 -7.85
C SER A 129 5.32 -15.98 -7.87
#